data_AF-A0A0F4RFR3-F1
#
_entry.id   AF-A0A0F4RFR3-F1
#
_cell.length_a   1.000
_cell.length_b   1.000
_cell.length_c   1.000
_cell.angle_alpha   90.00
_cell.angle_beta   90.00
_cell.angle_gamma   90.00
#
_symmetry.space_group_name_H-M   'P 1'
#
loop_
_entity.id
_entity.type
_entity.pdbx_description
1 polymer ?
#
loop_
_entity_poly.entity_id
_entity_poly.type
_entity_poly.pdbx_seq_one_letter_code
_entity_poly.pdbx_strand_id
1 'polypeptide(L)'
;MTSVQETINAEIARQNDEFRRSYGQTPRVPGQIVMTQGVAAFDALVLMNIQSAIILFDSLSNDNDPYGLHDFGEITVKVSGVDTKVWFKIDLYDANYAAGSEKPEDTALTRRVMTILLPSEY
;
A
#
# COMPACT_ATOMS: atom_id res chain seq x y z
N MET A 1 -13.27 -5.52 -26.04
CA MET A 1 -13.61 -6.45 -24.96
C MET A 1 -12.42 -6.44 -24.02
N THR A 2 -12.59 -5.95 -22.79
CA THR A 2 -11.56 -6.00 -21.75
C THR A 2 -11.29 -7.46 -21.40
N SER A 3 -10.02 -7.85 -21.31
CA SER A 3 -9.61 -9.20 -20.98
C SER A 3 -9.98 -9.55 -19.53
N VAL A 4 -10.06 -10.86 -19.23
CA VAL A 4 -10.27 -11.35 -17.86
C VAL A 4 -9.19 -10.82 -16.91
N GLN A 5 -7.93 -10.79 -17.36
CA GLN A 5 -6.81 -10.30 -16.56
C GLN A 5 -6.94 -8.82 -16.21
N GLU A 6 -7.30 -7.97 -17.16
CA GLU A 6 -7.52 -6.53 -16.90
C GLU A 6 -8.67 -6.30 -15.91
N THR A 7 -9.70 -7.15 -15.94
CA THR A 7 -10.81 -7.09 -14.97
C THR A 7 -10.33 -7.47 -13.56
N ILE A 8 -9.48 -8.49 -13.44
CA ILE A 8 -8.87 -8.91 -12.17
C ILE A 8 -7.98 -7.79 -11.62
N ASN A 9 -7.10 -7.21 -12.45
CA ASN A 9 -6.22 -6.11 -12.04
C ASN A 9 -7.03 -4.90 -11.54
N ALA A 10 -8.10 -4.53 -12.24
CA ALA A 10 -8.97 -3.42 -11.83
C ALA A 10 -9.63 -3.68 -10.47
N GLU A 11 -10.03 -4.92 -10.18
CA GLU A 11 -10.60 -5.27 -8.87
C GLU A 11 -9.53 -5.26 -7.77
N ILE A 12 -8.32 -5.75 -8.04
CA ILE A 12 -7.19 -5.66 -7.11
C ILE A 12 -6.88 -4.19 -6.78
N ALA A 13 -6.80 -3.33 -7.80
CA ALA A 13 -6.58 -1.89 -7.63
C ALA A 13 -7.65 -1.23 -6.77
N ARG A 14 -8.92 -1.50 -7.06
CA ARG A 14 -10.05 -1.01 -6.27
C ARG A 14 -9.93 -1.41 -4.79
N GLN A 15 -9.55 -2.66 -4.52
CA GLN A 15 -9.37 -3.16 -3.17
C GLN A 15 -8.12 -2.60 -2.47
N ASN A 16 -7.01 -2.41 -3.21
CA ASN A 16 -5.79 -1.78 -2.70
C ASN A 16 -6.06 -0.32 -2.32
N ASP A 17 -6.78 0.42 -3.16
CA ASP A 17 -7.24 1.77 -2.83
C ASP A 17 -8.16 1.79 -1.61
N GLU A 18 -9.10 0.85 -1.50
CA GLU A 18 -9.98 0.76 -0.34
C GLU A 18 -9.20 0.49 0.95
N PHE A 19 -8.24 -0.43 0.91
CA PHE A 19 -7.35 -0.73 2.02
C PHE A 19 -6.49 0.47 2.41
N ARG A 20 -5.84 1.11 1.43
CA ARG A 20 -4.96 2.27 1.62
C ARG A 20 -5.71 3.48 2.16
N ARG A 21 -6.83 3.85 1.54
CA ARG A 21 -7.62 5.04 1.92
C ARG A 21 -8.30 4.89 3.27
N SER A 22 -8.64 3.67 3.67
CA SER A 22 -9.11 3.38 5.03
C SER A 22 -7.98 3.16 6.04
N TYR A 23 -6.72 3.18 5.57
CA TYR A 23 -5.54 2.84 6.37
C TYR A 23 -5.72 1.52 7.14
N GLY A 24 -6.18 0.49 6.43
CA GLY A 24 -6.41 -0.86 6.95
C GLY A 24 -7.63 -1.02 7.85
N GLN A 25 -8.48 0.00 7.99
CA GLN A 25 -9.63 -0.04 8.90
C GLN A 25 -10.91 -0.59 8.28
N THR A 26 -10.97 -0.80 6.96
CA THR A 26 -12.12 -1.43 6.32
C THR A 26 -12.20 -2.93 6.64
N PRO A 27 -13.34 -3.47 7.11
CA PRO A 27 -13.49 -4.91 7.32
C PRO A 27 -13.67 -5.68 6.00
N ARG A 28 -13.98 -4.99 4.89
CA ARG A 28 -14.17 -5.63 3.57
C ARG A 28 -12.87 -6.09 2.94
N VAL A 29 -11.76 -5.47 3.31
CA VAL A 29 -10.44 -5.75 2.74
C VAL A 29 -9.47 -5.95 3.91
N PRO A 30 -9.35 -7.18 4.44
CA PRO A 30 -8.55 -7.46 5.63
C PRO A 30 -7.04 -7.36 5.33
N GLY A 31 -6.28 -6.92 6.32
CA GLY A 31 -4.85 -6.77 6.17
C GLY A 31 -4.16 -6.19 7.40
N GLN A 32 -2.87 -5.90 7.23
CA GLN A 32 -2.01 -5.31 8.25
C GLN A 32 -1.18 -4.18 7.65
N ILE A 33 -0.83 -3.21 8.48
CA ILE A 33 0.13 -2.17 8.16
C ILE A 33 1.35 -2.39 9.03
N VAL A 34 2.51 -2.45 8.40
CA VAL A 34 3.79 -2.60 9.07
C VAL A 34 4.72 -1.48 8.63
N MET A 35 5.67 -1.13 9.49
CA MET A 35 6.67 -0.09 9.22
C MET A 35 8.06 -0.68 9.47
N THR A 36 9.03 -0.30 8.65
CA THR A 36 10.44 -0.58 8.93
C THR A 36 10.93 0.25 10.12
N GLN A 37 12.09 -0.12 10.67
CA GLN A 37 12.66 0.55 11.84
C GLN A 37 12.95 2.03 11.57
N GLY A 38 13.43 2.39 10.38
CA GLY A 38 13.72 3.77 10.01
C GLY A 38 12.48 4.66 10.02
N VAL A 39 11.35 4.18 9.50
CA VAL A 39 10.07 4.89 9.57
C VAL A 39 9.54 4.94 10.99
N ALA A 40 9.54 3.81 11.70
CA ALA A 40 9.02 3.72 13.07
C ALA A 40 9.80 4.57 14.09
N ALA A 41 11.04 4.97 13.77
CA ALA A 41 11.86 5.84 14.60
C ALA A 41 11.49 7.34 14.51
N PHE A 42 10.64 7.73 13.55
CA PHE A 42 10.17 9.10 13.45
C PHE A 42 9.23 9.50 14.59
N ASP A 43 9.13 10.80 14.83
CA ASP A 43 8.18 11.33 15.80
C ASP A 43 6.72 11.13 15.35
N ALA A 44 5.80 11.21 16.31
CA ALA A 44 4.38 10.97 16.07
C ALA A 44 3.78 11.91 15.02
N LEU A 45 4.24 13.16 14.95
CA LEU A 45 3.73 14.13 13.97
C LEU A 45 4.14 13.74 12.55
N VAL A 46 5.38 13.32 12.36
CA VAL A 46 5.87 12.77 11.08
C VAL A 46 5.09 11.52 10.70
N LEU A 47 4.86 10.58 11.63
CA LEU A 47 4.06 9.38 11.37
C LEU A 47 2.62 9.72 10.95
N MET A 48 1.98 10.71 11.59
CA MET A 48 0.66 11.19 11.19
C MET A 48 0.66 11.82 9.80
N ASN A 49 1.72 12.56 9.45
CA ASN A 49 1.89 13.14 8.12
C ASN A 49 2.07 12.06 7.05
N ILE A 50 2.86 11.02 7.35
CA ILE A 50 3.04 9.84 6.48
C ILE A 50 1.69 9.16 6.25
N GLN A 51 0.94 8.85 7.31
CA GLN A 51 -0.39 8.24 7.22
C GLN A 51 -1.32 9.09 6.34
N SER A 52 -1.38 10.40 6.59
CA SER A 52 -2.24 11.33 5.83
C SER A 52 -1.85 11.36 4.35
N ALA A 53 -0.56 11.41 4.05
CA ALA A 53 -0.06 11.40 2.68
C ALA A 53 -0.40 10.08 1.96
N ILE A 54 -0.27 8.93 2.63
CA ILE A 54 -0.65 7.62 2.08
C ILE A 54 -2.15 7.56 1.76
N ILE A 55 -3.01 8.02 2.68
CA ILE A 55 -4.47 8.03 2.49
C ILE A 55 -4.88 8.90 1.29
N LEU A 56 -4.22 10.05 1.13
CA LEU A 56 -4.55 11.03 0.09
C LEU A 56 -3.83 10.78 -1.23
N PHE A 57 -2.85 9.87 -1.29
CA PHE A 57 -2.05 9.61 -2.48
C PHE A 57 -2.93 9.28 -3.71
N ASP A 58 -2.65 9.95 -4.82
CA ASP A 58 -3.36 9.82 -6.10
C ASP A 58 -2.42 9.87 -7.31
N SER A 59 -1.10 9.95 -7.08
CA SER A 59 -0.08 10.02 -8.13
C SER A 59 0.21 8.64 -8.71
N LEU A 60 -0.77 8.09 -9.44
CA LEU A 60 -0.66 6.82 -10.14
C LEU A 60 -0.43 7.10 -11.61
N SER A 61 0.71 6.66 -12.14
CA SER A 61 1.11 6.81 -13.54
C SER A 61 1.61 5.48 -14.08
N ASN A 62 1.62 5.31 -15.40
CA ASN A 62 2.15 4.08 -16.01
C ASN A 62 3.63 3.80 -15.65
N ASP A 63 4.39 4.84 -15.29
CA ASP A 63 5.80 4.72 -14.92
C ASP A 63 5.97 4.11 -13.51
N ASN A 64 5.02 4.35 -12.61
CA ASN A 64 5.08 3.86 -11.23
C ASN A 64 4.12 2.71 -10.91
N ASP A 65 3.14 2.47 -11.79
CA ASP A 65 2.14 1.40 -11.66
C ASP A 65 1.88 0.74 -13.04
N PRO A 66 2.85 -0.01 -13.58
CA PRO A 66 2.77 -0.56 -14.93
C PRO A 66 1.66 -1.61 -15.10
N TYR A 67 1.21 -2.20 -13.99
CA TYR A 67 0.15 -3.22 -13.98
C TYR A 67 -1.21 -2.66 -13.55
N GLY A 68 -1.27 -1.39 -13.16
CA GLY A 68 -2.48 -0.73 -12.69
C GLY A 68 -3.04 -1.39 -11.43
N LEU A 69 -2.20 -1.86 -10.52
CA LEU A 69 -2.61 -2.57 -9.30
C LEU A 69 -2.69 -1.64 -8.08
N HIS A 70 -2.22 -0.40 -8.20
CA HIS A 70 -2.24 0.59 -7.12
C HIS A 70 -1.55 0.06 -5.84
N ASP A 71 -0.49 -0.73 -6.00
CA ASP A 71 0.18 -1.47 -4.93
C ASP A 71 1.50 -0.83 -4.47
N PHE A 72 1.92 0.28 -5.07
CA PHE A 72 3.14 0.99 -4.72
C PHE A 72 2.95 2.51 -4.78
N GLY A 73 3.67 3.24 -3.93
CA GLY A 73 3.76 4.69 -4.04
C GLY A 73 4.94 5.30 -3.28
N GLU A 74 5.39 6.45 -3.77
CA GLU A 74 6.39 7.30 -3.13
C GLU A 74 5.71 8.59 -2.65
N ILE A 75 5.87 8.89 -1.37
CA ILE A 75 5.45 10.16 -0.77
C ILE A 75 6.66 10.93 -0.25
N THR A 76 6.52 12.24 -0.15
CA THR A 76 7.52 13.12 0.47
C THR A 76 6.92 13.79 1.69
N VAL A 77 7.60 13.69 2.83
CA VAL A 77 7.20 14.33 4.09
C VAL A 77 8.37 15.16 4.64
N LYS A 78 8.06 16.16 5.48
CA LYS A 78 9.09 16.94 6.19
C LYS A 78 9.49 16.23 7.48
N VAL A 79 10.77 15.91 7.61
CA VAL A 79 11.38 15.41 8.85
C VAL A 79 12.41 16.44 9.31
N SER A 80 12.18 17.06 10.47
CA SER A 80 13.04 18.15 10.97
C SER A 80 13.28 19.27 9.94
N GLY A 81 12.28 19.57 9.12
CA GLY A 81 12.34 20.58 8.05
C GLY A 81 12.94 20.11 6.72
N VAL A 82 13.44 18.87 6.63
CA VAL A 82 14.04 18.29 5.42
C VAL A 82 13.05 17.40 4.69
N ASP A 83 12.99 17.51 3.35
CA ASP A 83 12.19 16.60 2.54
C ASP A 83 12.77 15.19 2.60
N THR A 84 11.93 14.25 3.01
CA THR A 84 12.28 12.85 3.17
C THR A 84 11.30 12.00 2.37
N LYS A 85 11.84 11.17 1.49
CA LYS A 85 11.07 10.20 0.72
C LYS A 85 10.71 9.00 1.60
N VAL A 86 9.46 8.58 1.51
CA VAL A 86 8.95 7.37 2.16
C VAL A 86 8.16 6.60 1.10
N TRP A 87 8.38 5.30 1.04
CA TRP A 87 7.63 4.41 0.17
C TRP A 87 6.55 3.69 0.96
N PHE A 88 5.48 3.32 0.27
CA PHE A 88 4.59 2.26 0.70
C PHE A 88 4.44 1.24 -0.41
N LYS A 89 4.29 -0.03 -0.04
CA LYS A 89 3.92 -1.12 -0.94
C LYS A 89 2.86 -2.01 -0.31
N ILE A 90 1.97 -2.58 -1.10
CA ILE A 90 0.90 -3.47 -0.68
C ILE A 90 1.14 -4.85 -1.30
N ASP A 91 1.57 -5.78 -0.47
CA ASP A 91 1.71 -7.19 -0.87
C ASP A 91 0.41 -7.96 -0.60
N LEU A 92 0.10 -8.93 -1.47
CA LEU A 92 -1.10 -9.76 -1.39
C LEU A 92 -0.74 -11.18 -0.92
N TYR A 93 -1.03 -11.47 0.34
CA TYR A 93 -0.77 -12.76 0.98
C TYR A 93 -2.02 -13.63 1.07
N ASP A 94 -1.84 -14.92 1.27
CA ASP A 94 -2.90 -15.83 1.71
C ASP A 94 -3.48 -15.42 3.09
N ALA A 95 -4.58 -16.08 3.49
CA ALA A 95 -5.26 -15.84 4.76
C ALA A 95 -4.39 -16.00 6.02
N ASN A 96 -3.26 -16.72 5.92
CA ASN A 96 -2.35 -17.03 7.02
C ASN A 96 -1.06 -16.18 6.99
N TYR A 97 -0.90 -15.29 6.02
CA TYR A 97 0.33 -14.52 5.79
C TYR A 97 1.58 -15.39 5.52
N ALA A 98 1.40 -16.60 4.96
CA ALA A 98 2.49 -17.55 4.76
C ALA A 98 3.13 -17.45 3.37
N ALA A 99 2.32 -17.20 2.34
CA ALA A 99 2.76 -17.03 0.96
C ALA A 99 1.86 -16.03 0.21
N GLY A 100 2.21 -15.73 -1.05
CA GLY A 100 1.35 -14.94 -1.94
C GLY A 100 0.02 -15.65 -2.22
N SER A 101 -1.08 -14.90 -2.29
CA SER A 101 -2.39 -15.47 -2.58
C SER A 101 -2.51 -15.95 -4.03
N GLU A 102 -3.10 -17.12 -4.25
CA GLU A 102 -3.45 -17.63 -5.59
C GLU A 102 -4.68 -16.92 -6.20
N LYS A 103 -5.47 -16.24 -5.37
CA LYS A 103 -6.68 -15.50 -5.77
C LYS A 103 -6.65 -14.07 -5.22
N PRO A 104 -5.72 -13.22 -5.71
CA PRO A 104 -5.47 -11.88 -5.17
C PRO A 104 -6.71 -10.95 -5.15
N GLU A 105 -7.69 -11.21 -6.01
CA GLU A 105 -8.97 -10.50 -6.10
C GLU A 105 -10.01 -10.99 -5.09
N ASP A 106 -9.84 -12.16 -4.47
CA ASP A 106 -10.76 -12.71 -3.47
C ASP A 106 -10.35 -12.28 -2.05
N THR A 107 -11.05 -11.31 -1.48
CA THR A 107 -10.80 -10.78 -0.13
C THR A 107 -11.06 -11.79 1.00
N ALA A 108 -11.81 -12.87 0.74
CA ALA A 108 -11.97 -13.93 1.74
C ALA A 108 -10.66 -14.73 1.90
N LEU A 109 -9.94 -14.94 0.79
CA LEU A 109 -8.72 -15.74 0.72
C LEU A 109 -7.43 -14.91 0.80
N THR A 110 -7.51 -13.61 0.52
CA THR A 110 -6.36 -12.72 0.44
C THR A 110 -6.29 -11.78 1.65
N ARG A 111 -5.08 -11.49 2.10
CA ARG A 111 -4.75 -10.46 3.08
C ARG A 111 -3.77 -9.47 2.47
N ARG A 112 -3.98 -8.19 2.73
CA ARG A 112 -3.05 -7.14 2.32
C ARG A 112 -2.05 -6.85 3.42
N VAL A 113 -0.79 -6.66 3.05
CA VAL A 113 0.23 -6.12 3.95
C VAL A 113 0.76 -4.85 3.32
N MET A 114 0.43 -3.70 3.91
CA MET A 114 1.04 -2.44 3.51
C MET A 114 2.32 -2.23 4.34
N THR A 115 3.47 -2.32 3.68
CA THR A 115 4.76 -2.00 4.28
C THR A 115 5.10 -0.56 3.98
N ILE A 116 5.40 0.22 5.02
CA ILE A 116 5.86 1.61 4.92
C ILE A 116 7.34 1.63 5.27
N LEU A 117 8.17 2.19 4.38
CA LEU A 117 9.63 2.06 4.47
C LEU A 117 10.37 3.27 3.90
N LEU A 118 11.62 3.45 4.32
CA LEU A 118 12.53 4.38 3.64
C LEU A 118 13.09 3.72 2.38
N PRO A 119 13.37 4.48 1.30
CA PRO A 119 14.01 3.94 0.09
C PRO A 119 15.34 3.23 0.36
N SER A 120 16.07 3.62 1.40
CA SER A 120 17.34 3.01 1.81
C SER A 120 17.19 1.65 2.51
N GLU A 121 15.97 1.25 2.85
CA GLU A 121 15.66 -0.02 3.53
C GLU A 121 15.06 -1.07 2.57
N TYR A 122 14.98 -0.75 1.28
CA TYR A 122 14.58 -1.64 0.21
C TYR A 122 15.81 -2.23 -0.50
#